data_AF-A0A7S2J816-F1
#
_entry.id   AF-A0A7S2J816-F1
#
_cell.length_a   1.000
_cell.length_b   1.000
_cell.length_c   1.000
_cell.angle_alpha   90.00
_cell.angle_beta   90.00
_cell.angle_gamma   90.00
#
_symmetry.space_group_name_H-M   'P 1'
#
loop_
_entity.id
_entity.type
_entity.pdbx_description
1 polymer ?
#
loop_
_entity_poly.entity_id
_entity_poly.type
_entity_poly.pdbx_seq_one_letter_code
_entity_poly.pdbx_strand_id
1 'polypeptide(L)'
;MSLKAPPKPTEISFHEFEGWTVNCGVKKSQREYERMAEEAKANNRSAVEEMHQRGFKDFNHFQEACQRFPVTCWPTEFAELGSGFVLYFQFLAALGCMLLSVLLLQAPAMAMYAQEDDWRC
;
A
#
# COMPACT_ATOMS: atom_id res chain seq x y z
N MET A 1 31.08 -4.37 32.58
CA MET A 1 30.52 -3.53 31.50
C MET A 1 29.16 -4.13 31.15
N SER A 2 28.07 -3.59 31.72
CA SER A 2 26.73 -4.16 31.57
C SER A 2 26.10 -3.63 30.29
N LEU A 3 25.91 -4.50 29.29
CA LEU A 3 25.19 -4.15 28.06
C LEU A 3 23.72 -3.89 28.44
N LYS A 4 23.28 -2.63 28.37
CA LYS A 4 21.86 -2.28 28.48
C LYS A 4 21.13 -2.94 27.31
N ALA A 5 20.08 -3.70 27.61
CA ALA A 5 19.19 -4.26 26.61
C ALA A 5 18.61 -3.12 25.73
N PRO A 6 18.40 -3.36 24.43
CA PRO A 6 17.75 -2.38 23.57
C PRO A 6 16.35 -2.08 24.13
N PRO A 7 15.87 -0.82 24.04
CA PRO A 7 14.53 -0.48 24.50
C PRO A 7 13.51 -1.36 23.79
N LYS A 8 12.57 -1.93 24.55
CA LYS A 8 11.45 -2.69 23.98
C LYS A 8 10.71 -1.77 22.98
N PRO A 9 10.27 -2.29 21.82
CA PRO A 9 9.53 -1.48 20.86
C PRO A 9 8.28 -0.95 21.56
N THR A 10 8.21 0.37 21.70
CA THR A 10 7.05 1.09 22.22
C THR A 10 5.87 0.74 21.32
N GLU A 11 4.74 0.32 21.89
CA GLU A 11 3.52 0.09 21.13
C GLU A 11 3.16 1.38 20.39
N ILE A 12 3.32 1.38 19.07
CA ILE A 12 2.97 2.54 18.24
C ILE A 12 1.46 2.69 18.32
N SER A 13 1.00 3.75 18.98
CA SER A 13 -0.43 4.04 19.06
C SER A 13 -0.97 4.57 17.73
N PHE A 14 -2.25 4.36 17.45
CA PHE A 14 -2.90 4.88 16.24
C PHE A 14 -2.71 6.41 16.11
N HIS A 15 -2.77 7.12 17.23
CA HIS A 15 -2.57 8.57 17.31
C HIS A 15 -1.12 9.00 16.99
N GLU A 16 -0.11 8.21 17.38
CA GLU A 16 1.28 8.44 16.96
C GLU A 16 1.49 8.19 15.48
N PHE A 17 0.80 7.20 14.90
CA PHE A 17 0.84 6.93 13.47
C PHE A 17 0.16 8.04 12.63
N GLU A 18 -0.88 8.66 13.19
CA GLU A 18 -1.51 9.86 12.64
C GLU A 18 -0.55 11.06 12.65
N GLY A 19 0.23 11.22 13.73
CA GLY A 19 1.33 12.20 13.76
C GLY A 19 2.44 11.87 12.76
N TRP A 20 2.74 10.60 12.55
CA TRP A 20 3.73 10.14 11.57
C TRP A 20 3.29 10.43 10.13
N THR A 21 2.00 10.28 9.81
CA THR A 21 1.45 10.63 8.49
C THR A 21 1.46 12.14 8.20
N VAL A 22 1.44 12.99 9.24
CA VAL A 22 1.69 14.44 9.08
C VAL A 22 3.14 14.72 8.70
N ASN A 23 4.08 13.92 9.21
CA ASN A 23 5.52 14.02 8.95
C ASN A 23 5.97 13.27 7.68
N CYS A 24 5.22 12.27 7.22
CA CYS A 24 5.45 11.59 5.96
C CYS A 24 5.09 12.53 4.80
N GLY A 25 6.11 12.96 4.06
CA GLY A 25 5.96 13.85 2.90
C GLY A 25 5.28 13.22 1.67
N VAL A 26 4.75 12.00 1.76
CA VAL A 26 4.19 11.30 0.61
C VAL A 26 2.72 11.67 0.43
N LYS A 27 2.40 12.22 -0.74
CA LYS A 27 1.07 12.73 -1.10
C LYS A 27 0.57 12.08 -2.40
N LYS A 28 -0.75 12.02 -2.55
CA LYS A 28 -1.44 11.54 -3.76
C LYS A 28 -1.34 12.56 -4.87
N SER A 29 -0.16 12.66 -5.50
CA SER A 29 0.08 13.64 -6.57
C SER A 29 -0.13 13.09 -7.97
N GLN A 30 -0.07 11.77 -8.16
CA GLN A 30 -0.05 11.16 -9.49
C GLN A 30 -1.36 11.39 -10.25
N ARG A 31 -2.51 11.02 -9.66
CA ARG A 31 -3.82 11.23 -10.29
C ARG A 31 -4.10 12.69 -10.64
N GLU A 32 -3.76 13.59 -9.72
CA GLU A 32 -3.96 15.03 -9.91
C GLU A 32 -3.08 15.58 -11.03
N TYR A 33 -1.85 15.07 -11.13
CA TYR A 33 -0.93 15.44 -12.21
C TYR A 33 -1.37 14.88 -13.56
N GLU A 34 -1.82 13.62 -13.62
CA GLU A 34 -2.37 13.00 -14.82
C GLU A 34 -3.60 13.77 -15.34
N ARG A 35 -4.53 14.11 -14.45
CA ARG A 35 -5.68 14.96 -14.77
C ARG A 35 -5.24 16.30 -15.36
N MET A 36 -4.27 16.96 -14.72
CA MET A 36 -3.74 18.23 -15.22
C MET A 36 -3.06 18.08 -16.58
N ALA A 37 -2.34 16.98 -16.82
CA ALA A 37 -1.70 16.71 -18.10
C ALA A 37 -2.72 16.46 -19.22
N GLU A 38 -3.84 15.79 -18.93
CA GLU A 38 -4.95 15.62 -19.87
C GLU A 38 -5.61 16.95 -20.22
N GLU A 39 -5.84 17.80 -19.23
CA GLU A 39 -6.39 19.15 -19.45
C GLU A 39 -5.41 20.05 -20.23
N ALA A 40 -4.12 19.99 -19.92
CA ALA A 40 -3.09 20.71 -20.67
C ALA A 40 -3.08 20.28 -22.14
N LYS A 41 -3.23 18.97 -22.41
CA LYS A 41 -3.35 18.43 -23.76
C LYS A 41 -4.60 18.94 -24.47
N ALA A 42 -5.75 19.01 -23.79
CA ALA A 42 -6.98 19.58 -24.34
C ALA A 42 -6.83 21.07 -24.67
N ASN A 43 -6.05 21.80 -23.88
CA ASN A 43 -5.79 23.23 -24.05
C ASN A 43 -4.60 23.55 -24.96
N ASN A 44 -3.95 22.54 -25.58
CA ASN A 44 -2.72 22.67 -26.37
C ASN A 44 -1.59 23.40 -25.62
N ARG A 45 -1.40 23.07 -24.34
CA ARG A 45 -0.34 23.63 -23.47
C ARG A 45 0.48 22.51 -22.86
N SER A 46 1.65 22.87 -22.34
CA SER A 46 2.43 21.96 -21.51
C SER A 46 1.82 21.84 -20.10
N ALA A 47 2.04 20.69 -19.45
CA ALA A 47 1.59 20.47 -18.07
C ALA A 47 2.17 21.50 -17.09
N VAL A 48 3.38 22.03 -17.36
CA VAL A 48 4.03 23.07 -16.54
C VAL A 48 3.30 24.41 -16.69
N GLU A 49 2.92 24.78 -17.92
CA GLU A 49 2.14 26.00 -18.14
C GLU A 49 0.75 25.92 -17.52
N GLU A 50 0.11 24.74 -17.58
CA GLU A 50 -1.18 24.49 -16.94
C GLU A 50 -1.08 24.54 -15.41
N MET A 51 0.01 24.01 -14.85
CA MET A 51 0.33 24.12 -13.43
C MET A 51 0.50 25.58 -12.99
N HIS A 52 1.20 26.39 -13.79
CA HIS A 52 1.34 27.83 -13.53
C HIS A 52 0.01 28.59 -13.69
N GLN A 53 -0.82 28.24 -14.66
CA GLN A 53 -2.17 28.82 -14.84
C GLN A 53 -3.06 28.60 -13.61
N ARG A 54 -2.90 27.46 -12.93
CA ARG A 54 -3.61 27.15 -11.68
C ARG A 54 -3.00 27.82 -10.44
N GLY A 55 -1.96 28.64 -10.61
CA GLY A 55 -1.32 29.39 -9.54
C GLY A 55 -0.27 28.60 -8.74
N PHE A 56 0.16 27.43 -9.22
CA PHE A 56 1.27 26.71 -8.61
C PHE A 56 2.61 27.26 -9.13
N LYS A 57 3.50 27.66 -8.22
CA LYS A 57 4.81 28.24 -8.59
C LYS A 57 5.80 27.20 -9.08
N ASP A 58 5.74 26.01 -8.50
CA ASP A 58 6.60 24.89 -8.80
C ASP A 58 5.89 23.56 -8.46
N PHE A 59 6.55 22.46 -8.78
CA PHE A 59 6.04 21.13 -8.51
C PHE A 59 5.92 20.82 -7.02
N ASN A 60 6.77 21.43 -6.17
CA ASN A 60 6.70 21.25 -4.72
C ASN A 60 5.42 21.89 -4.16
N HIS A 61 5.08 23.10 -4.59
CA HIS A 61 3.85 23.79 -4.22
C HIS A 61 2.61 23.05 -4.73
N PHE A 62 2.69 22.43 -5.91
CA PHE A 62 1.64 21.52 -6.39
C PHE A 62 1.50 20.29 -5.50
N GLN A 63 2.60 19.59 -5.20
CA GLN A 63 2.57 18.44 -4.28
C GLN A 63 2.02 18.86 -2.91
N GLU A 64 2.34 20.06 -2.43
CA GLU A 64 1.84 20.55 -1.16
C GLU A 64 0.32 20.66 -1.11
N ALA A 65 -0.31 21.04 -2.22
CA ALA A 65 -1.75 21.11 -2.36
C ALA A 65 -2.44 19.74 -2.55
N CYS A 66 -1.69 18.68 -2.89
CA CYS A 66 -2.25 17.34 -3.05
C CYS A 66 -2.65 16.70 -1.72
N GLN A 67 -3.66 15.83 -1.76
CA GLN A 67 -4.14 15.12 -0.58
C GLN A 67 -3.08 14.14 -0.06
N ARG A 68 -2.98 14.00 1.26
CA ARG A 68 -2.16 12.95 1.90
C ARG A 68 -2.86 11.59 1.81
N PHE A 69 -2.08 10.51 1.93
CA PHE A 69 -2.65 9.17 2.08
C PHE A 69 -3.36 9.05 3.44
N PRO A 70 -4.66 8.75 3.48
CA PRO A 70 -5.33 8.49 4.75
C PRO A 70 -4.80 7.18 5.36
N VAL A 71 -4.82 7.06 6.68
CA VAL A 71 -4.40 5.84 7.38
C VAL A 71 -5.25 4.62 6.95
N THR A 72 -6.50 4.88 6.59
CA THR A 72 -7.45 3.88 6.10
C THR A 72 -7.44 3.73 4.57
N CYS A 73 -6.37 4.16 3.87
CA CYS A 73 -6.33 4.03 2.43
C CYS A 73 -6.28 2.57 2.00
N TRP A 74 -6.93 2.25 0.89
CA TRP A 74 -6.90 0.89 0.37
C TRP A 74 -5.50 0.55 -0.16
N PRO A 75 -5.06 -0.72 -0.10
CA PRO A 75 -3.80 -1.17 -0.69
C PRO A 75 -3.61 -0.76 -2.14
N THR A 76 -4.69 -0.62 -2.90
CA THR A 76 -4.67 -0.16 -4.29
C THR A 76 -4.22 1.29 -4.44
N GLU A 77 -4.51 2.16 -3.47
CA GLU A 77 -4.06 3.56 -3.50
C GLU A 77 -2.55 3.68 -3.28
N PHE A 78 -1.93 2.72 -2.58
CA PHE A 78 -0.46 2.64 -2.48
C PHE A 78 0.23 2.36 -3.83
N ALA A 79 -0.52 2.06 -4.90
CA ALA A 79 0.07 1.94 -6.24
C ALA A 79 0.73 3.26 -6.68
N GLU A 80 0.17 4.40 -6.27
CA GLU A 80 0.72 5.73 -6.57
C GLU A 80 2.08 5.99 -5.88
N LEU A 81 2.42 5.24 -4.83
CA LEU A 81 3.73 5.34 -4.18
C LEU A 81 4.87 4.68 -4.99
N GLY A 82 4.59 4.11 -6.16
CA GLY A 82 5.61 3.63 -7.09
C GLY A 82 6.53 2.54 -6.53
N SER A 83 6.04 1.78 -5.56
CA SER A 83 6.81 0.77 -4.83
C SER A 83 6.07 -0.55 -4.95
N GLY A 84 6.77 -1.66 -5.20
CA GLY A 84 6.21 -3.01 -5.41
C GLY A 84 5.33 -3.58 -4.28
N PHE A 85 4.88 -2.74 -3.34
CA PHE A 85 3.94 -2.99 -2.27
C PHE A 85 2.58 -3.50 -2.75
N VAL A 86 2.03 -2.95 -3.84
CA VAL A 86 0.75 -3.46 -4.40
C VAL A 86 0.95 -4.85 -5.02
N LEU A 87 2.07 -5.06 -5.71
CA LEU A 87 2.45 -6.38 -6.20
C LEU A 87 2.64 -7.37 -5.04
N TYR A 88 3.21 -6.93 -3.92
CA TYR A 88 3.40 -7.76 -2.73
C TYR A 88 2.06 -8.25 -2.15
N PHE A 89 1.06 -7.38 -2.02
CA PHE A 89 -0.26 -7.81 -1.55
C PHE A 89 -0.99 -8.72 -2.53
N GLN A 90 -0.90 -8.43 -3.83
CA GLN A 90 -1.48 -9.34 -4.84
C GLN A 90 -0.76 -10.68 -4.89
N PHE A 91 0.56 -10.70 -4.73
CA PHE A 91 1.35 -11.92 -4.63
C PHE A 91 0.98 -12.73 -3.39
N LEU A 92 0.81 -12.09 -2.23
CA LEU A 92 0.34 -12.75 -1.02
C LEU A 92 -1.07 -13.33 -1.17
N ALA A 93 -1.98 -12.59 -1.79
CA ALA A 93 -3.32 -13.08 -2.07
C ALA A 93 -3.28 -14.31 -3.01
N ALA A 94 -2.49 -14.25 -4.08
CA ALA A 94 -2.29 -15.36 -5.00
C ALA A 94 -1.67 -16.59 -4.31
N LEU A 95 -0.66 -16.37 -3.46
CA LEU A 95 -0.03 -17.43 -2.67
C LEU A 95 -1.03 -18.07 -1.69
N GLY A 96 -1.84 -17.27 -1.01
CA GLY A 96 -2.90 -17.74 -0.12
C GLY A 96 -3.93 -18.60 -0.86
N CYS A 97 -4.38 -18.16 -2.03
CA CYS A 97 -5.29 -18.94 -2.88
C CYS A 97 -4.66 -20.27 -3.33
N MET A 98 -3.37 -20.26 -3.68
CA MET A 98 -2.64 -21.46 -4.09
C MET A 98 -2.54 -22.46 -2.94
N LEU A 99 -2.15 -22.00 -1.74
CA LEU A 99 -2.08 -22.83 -0.54
C LEU A 99 -3.45 -23.40 -0.16
N LEU A 100 -4.52 -22.59 -0.22
CA LEU A 100 -5.88 -23.04 0.05
C LEU A 100 -6.32 -24.13 -0.95
N SER A 101 -6.01 -23.94 -2.24
CA SER A 101 -6.32 -24.92 -3.28
C SER A 101 -5.60 -26.25 -3.07
N VAL A 102 -4.32 -26.20 -2.70
CA VAL A 102 -3.54 -27.41 -2.36
C VAL A 102 -4.14 -28.10 -1.14
N LEU A 103 -4.53 -27.35 -0.12
CA LEU A 103 -5.16 -27.92 1.08
C LEU A 103 -6.51 -28.56 0.77
N LEU A 104 -7.34 -27.93 -0.06
CA LEU A 104 -8.62 -28.51 -0.52
C LEU A 104 -8.41 -29.78 -1.35
N LEU A 105 -7.36 -29.82 -2.18
CA LEU A 105 -7.00 -31.00 -2.95
C LEU A 105 -6.52 -32.16 -2.05
N GLN A 106 -5.79 -31.84 -0.98
CA GLN A 106 -5.27 -32.83 -0.03
C GLN A 106 -6.31 -33.26 1.01
N ALA A 107 -7.33 -32.43 1.28
CA ALA A 107 -8.39 -32.72 2.26
C ALA A 107 -9.05 -34.10 2.11
N PRO A 108 -9.44 -34.60 0.91
CA PRO A 108 -10.02 -35.94 0.78
C PRO A 108 -9.02 -37.06 1.13
N ALA A 109 -7.75 -36.92 0.77
CA ALA A 109 -6.73 -37.89 1.13
C ALA A 109 -6.50 -37.90 2.65
N MET A 110 -6.40 -36.73 3.28
CA MET A 110 -6.32 -36.63 4.74
C MET A 110 -7.56 -37.21 5.43
N ALA A 111 -8.75 -37.03 4.87
CA ALA A 111 -9.98 -37.59 5.43
C ALA A 111 -10.03 -39.12 5.34
N MET A 112 -9.51 -39.72 4.26
CA MET A 112 -9.40 -41.18 4.13
C MET A 112 -8.40 -41.75 5.13
N TYR A 113 -7.19 -41.18 5.22
CA TYR A 113 -6.18 -41.66 6.16
C TYR A 113 -6.55 -41.38 7.63
N ALA A 114 -7.27 -40.28 7.91
CA ALA A 114 -7.81 -40.03 9.26
C ALA A 114 -8.87 -41.04 9.70
N GLN A 115 -9.53 -41.73 8.76
CA GLN A 115 -10.44 -42.83 9.05
C GLN A 115 -9.73 -44.19 9.14
N GLU A 116 -8.59 -44.36 8.47
CA GLU A 116 -7.76 -45.57 8.55
C GLU A 116 -6.84 -45.59 9.78
N ASP A 117 -6.46 -44.43 10.32
CA ASP A 117 -5.74 -44.30 11.59
C ASP A 117 -6.66 -44.46 12.82
N ASP A 118 -7.45 -45.53 12.86
CA ASP A 118 -7.85 -46.13 14.14
C ASP A 118 -6.65 -46.94 14.65
N TRP A 119 -5.54 -46.26 14.97
CA TRP A 119 -4.35 -46.86 15.60
C TRP A 119 -4.64 -47.43 17.00
N ARG A 120 -5.89 -47.31 17.46
CA ARG A 120 -6.45 -47.95 18.65
C ARG A 120 -7.12 -49.28 18.28
N CYS A 121 -6.38 -50.20 17.67
CA CYS A 121 -6.59 -51.64 17.77
C CYS A 121 -5.25 -52.35 17.58
#